data_AF-A0A2V2UNQ3-F1
#
_entry.id   AF-A0A2V2UNQ3-F1
#
_cell.length_a   1.000
_cell.length_b   1.000
_cell.length_c   1.000
_cell.angle_alpha   90.00
_cell.angle_beta   90.00
_cell.angle_gamma   90.00
#
_symmetry.space_group_name_H-M   'P 1'
#
loop_
_entity.id
_entity.type
_entity.pdbx_description
1 polymer ?
#
loop_
_entity_poly.entity_id
_entity_poly.type
_entity_poly.pdbx_seq_one_letter_code
_entity_poly.pdbx_strand_id
1 'polypeptide(L)'
;MPGKRKRVHGDDNAESQASAVPQGDIQTRARPESHGDTDQPAATHIRVEETRQTQWTMSSSVKDTLLKGKERITNMRLNDFLRNYFGGRGVEEFNENVYMKDFLISPNDFIKDEVLLSTIKALPSHQELKKEREESYMLLEALNKLKYIVTLRHWSYFEKKDTVIPLARAQINKAYSYVLREERRKAEERERRERQELGIDVSTRIKYAVFKGRVRVDKMKLNDFLTMELDGRGALDANRDVLLEAFFKDPKKYICDAGVLGKMQASDRYARMERTVRDEMDMEEDVNRLYDNGVDNLLKWLVASAEVKANVHEITKRFLDAAAEEARNPKKSSAPRYLEGLYESVYNARWHHVVEVPDGNGMGMEVRGGGTTAVMDVQGSWRISRKG
;
A
#
# COMPACT_ATOMS: atom_id res chain seq x y z
N MET A 1 -38.09 13.51 66.14
CA MET A 1 -38.17 12.08 66.46
C MET A 1 -37.84 11.28 65.20
N PRO A 2 -36.71 10.54 65.18
CA PRO A 2 -36.77 9.17 64.70
C PRO A 2 -36.12 8.20 65.71
N GLY A 3 -36.66 6.99 65.82
CA GLY A 3 -36.24 5.97 66.79
C GLY A 3 -35.12 5.06 66.29
N LYS A 4 -33.92 5.27 66.86
CA LYS A 4 -32.90 4.30 67.37
C LYS A 4 -32.32 3.23 66.39
N ARG A 5 -31.04 3.33 65.96
CA ARG A 5 -29.72 2.98 66.62
C ARG A 5 -29.36 1.48 66.47
N LYS A 6 -28.13 0.98 66.16
CA LYS A 6 -26.70 1.39 66.19
C LYS A 6 -25.89 0.39 65.28
N ARG A 7 -24.98 0.81 64.38
CA ARG A 7 -23.48 0.87 64.43
C ARG A 7 -22.78 -0.45 64.86
N VAL A 8 -21.72 -0.95 64.19
CA VAL A 8 -20.37 -0.34 64.04
C VAL A 8 -19.65 -0.84 62.77
N HIS A 9 -18.82 0.04 62.23
CA HIS A 9 -17.92 -0.07 61.07
C HIS A 9 -16.47 0.06 61.56
N GLY A 10 -15.48 -0.45 60.84
CA GLY A 10 -14.07 -0.16 61.09
C GLY A 10 -13.13 -0.96 60.20
N ASP A 11 -12.81 -0.39 59.04
CA ASP A 11 -11.55 -0.62 58.34
C ASP A 11 -10.48 0.27 59.00
N ASP A 12 -9.25 -0.23 59.13
CA ASP A 12 -8.06 0.57 59.41
C ASP A 12 -6.91 0.20 58.47
N ASN A 13 -6.07 1.20 58.26
CA ASN A 13 -5.24 1.48 57.10
C ASN A 13 -3.74 1.15 57.35
N ALA A 14 -3.01 1.00 56.24
CA ALA A 14 -1.61 1.43 56.00
C ALA A 14 -0.37 0.78 56.68
N GLU A 15 0.57 0.39 55.79
CA GLU A 15 2.04 0.49 55.83
C GLU A 15 2.89 -0.28 56.88
N SER A 16 3.69 -1.26 56.42
CA SER A 16 5.16 -1.15 56.25
C SER A 16 5.98 -2.46 56.44
N GLN A 17 6.94 -2.64 55.53
CA GLN A 17 8.29 -3.25 55.69
C GLN A 17 8.50 -4.78 55.64
N ALA A 18 9.03 -5.20 54.48
CA ALA A 18 10.32 -5.89 54.28
C ALA A 18 10.55 -7.38 54.67
N SER A 19 10.74 -8.17 53.60
CA SER A 19 11.92 -9.01 53.28
C SER A 19 12.14 -10.35 53.99
N ALA A 20 11.91 -11.45 53.24
CA ALA A 20 12.90 -12.53 53.02
C ALA A 20 12.47 -13.47 51.86
N VAL A 21 13.18 -13.38 50.74
CA VAL A 21 13.36 -14.38 49.65
C VAL A 21 14.49 -15.34 50.13
N PRO A 22 14.73 -16.62 49.68
CA PRO A 22 14.60 -17.13 48.29
C PRO A 22 14.16 -18.60 48.04
N GLN A 23 13.90 -18.84 46.74
CA GLN A 23 14.32 -19.99 45.90
C GLN A 23 13.71 -21.38 46.10
N GLY A 24 13.38 -22.01 44.96
CA GLY A 24 13.09 -23.44 44.88
C GLY A 24 12.63 -23.87 43.48
N ASP A 25 13.60 -24.12 42.62
CA ASP A 25 13.49 -24.56 41.23
C ASP A 25 12.86 -25.96 41.04
N ILE A 26 12.17 -26.11 39.90
CA ILE A 26 12.30 -27.21 38.92
C ILE A 26 11.65 -28.60 39.18
N GLN A 27 10.73 -28.91 38.26
CA GLN A 27 10.37 -30.19 37.61
C GLN A 27 9.81 -31.37 38.43
N THR A 28 8.71 -31.96 37.94
CA THR A 28 8.75 -33.27 37.23
C THR A 28 7.40 -33.65 36.60
N ARG A 29 7.41 -33.70 35.26
CA ARG A 29 6.86 -34.71 34.32
C ARG A 29 5.48 -35.35 34.57
N ALA A 30 4.57 -35.16 33.61
CA ALA A 30 3.65 -36.19 33.14
C ALA A 30 3.35 -36.00 31.64
N ARG A 31 3.68 -37.03 30.84
CA ARG A 31 3.34 -37.18 29.41
C ARG A 31 2.03 -37.95 29.31
N PRO A 32 1.12 -37.61 28.38
CA PRO A 32 0.23 -38.61 27.81
C PRO A 32 0.49 -38.78 26.31
N GLU A 33 0.63 -40.03 25.90
CA GLU A 33 0.55 -40.48 24.52
C GLU A 33 -0.91 -40.39 24.06
N SER A 34 -1.14 -39.81 22.88
CA SER A 34 -2.42 -39.93 22.17
C SER A 34 -2.15 -40.32 20.72
N HIS A 35 -2.38 -41.60 20.42
CA HIS A 35 -2.82 -42.00 19.09
C HIS A 35 -4.26 -41.53 18.92
N GLY A 36 -4.53 -40.84 17.81
CA GLY A 36 -5.86 -40.42 17.42
C GLY A 36 -5.80 -39.87 16.01
N ASP A 37 -6.12 -40.73 15.05
CA ASP A 37 -6.44 -40.34 13.67
C ASP A 37 -7.35 -39.12 13.71
N THR A 38 -6.88 -38.03 13.13
CA THR A 38 -7.67 -36.82 12.95
C THR A 38 -7.55 -36.42 11.50
N ASP A 39 -8.64 -36.68 10.78
CA ASP A 39 -8.96 -36.08 9.49
C ASP A 39 -8.66 -34.58 9.52
N GLN A 40 -7.63 -34.16 8.78
CA GLN A 40 -7.40 -32.74 8.56
C GLN A 40 -8.55 -32.17 7.73
N PRO A 41 -9.26 -31.12 8.19
CA PRO A 41 -10.28 -30.48 7.38
C PRO A 41 -9.62 -29.71 6.23
N ALA A 42 -10.26 -29.76 5.06
CA ALA A 42 -9.90 -29.07 3.82
C ALA A 42 -9.79 -27.53 3.92
N ALA A 43 -9.96 -26.94 5.12
CA ALA A 43 -9.82 -25.53 5.40
C ALA A 43 -8.36 -25.02 5.33
N THR A 44 -7.37 -25.92 5.35
CA THR A 44 -5.95 -25.53 5.30
C THR A 44 -5.50 -25.12 3.89
N HIS A 45 -6.13 -25.62 2.83
CA HIS A 45 -5.75 -25.25 1.46
C HIS A 45 -6.23 -23.85 1.05
N ILE A 46 -7.35 -23.36 1.60
CA ILE A 46 -7.86 -22.01 1.30
C ILE A 46 -7.03 -20.92 2.00
N ARG A 47 -6.40 -21.23 3.15
CA ARG A 47 -5.59 -20.27 3.93
C ARG A 47 -4.15 -20.10 3.47
N VAL A 48 -3.59 -21.07 2.73
CA VAL A 48 -2.19 -21.01 2.27
C VAL A 48 -2.06 -20.21 0.96
N GLU A 49 -3.14 -20.05 0.20
CA GLU A 49 -3.13 -19.27 -1.05
C GLU A 49 -3.37 -17.76 -0.83
N GLU A 50 -3.89 -17.37 0.35
CA GLU A 50 -4.01 -15.96 0.75
C GLU A 50 -2.67 -15.29 1.10
N THR A 51 -1.60 -16.06 1.34
CA THR A 51 -0.30 -15.53 1.79
C THR A 51 0.64 -15.09 0.67
N ARG A 52 0.28 -15.29 -0.60
CA ARG A 52 0.96 -14.65 -1.74
C ARG A 52 0.06 -13.58 -2.36
N GLN A 53 -0.15 -12.48 -1.65
CA GLN A 53 -0.75 -11.28 -2.24
C GLN A 53 0.09 -10.83 -3.45
N THR A 54 -0.35 -11.19 -4.66
CA THR A 54 0.22 -10.66 -5.90
C THR A 54 0.23 -9.13 -5.82
N GLN A 55 1.43 -8.56 -5.80
CA GLN A 55 1.62 -7.12 -5.85
C GLN A 55 1.34 -6.64 -7.27
N TRP A 56 0.16 -6.07 -7.49
CA TRP A 56 -0.16 -5.45 -8.77
C TRP A 56 0.66 -4.19 -8.97
N THR A 57 0.97 -3.89 -10.22
CA THR A 57 1.66 -2.67 -10.66
C THR A 57 0.96 -2.13 -11.90
N MET A 58 1.26 -0.89 -12.31
CA MET A 58 0.69 -0.33 -13.55
C MET A 58 1.04 -1.14 -14.81
N SER A 59 2.12 -1.92 -14.79
CA SER A 59 2.51 -2.85 -15.86
C SER A 59 1.84 -4.22 -15.79
N SER A 60 1.10 -4.52 -14.72
CA SER A 60 0.40 -5.80 -14.59
C SER A 60 -0.63 -5.99 -15.70
N SER A 61 -0.66 -7.21 -16.22
CA SER A 61 -1.53 -7.61 -17.33
C SER A 61 -3.00 -7.66 -16.89
N VAL A 62 -3.89 -7.06 -17.69
CA VAL A 62 -5.34 -7.15 -17.47
C VAL A 62 -5.80 -8.61 -17.49
N LYS A 63 -5.22 -9.44 -18.36
CA LYS A 63 -5.48 -10.88 -18.43
C LYS A 63 -5.21 -11.56 -17.10
N ASP A 64 -4.07 -11.28 -16.48
CA ASP A 64 -3.69 -11.89 -15.21
C ASP A 64 -4.61 -11.42 -14.09
N THR A 65 -5.05 -10.16 -14.12
CA THR A 65 -6.02 -9.65 -13.12
C THR A 65 -7.38 -10.34 -13.21
N LEU A 66 -7.82 -10.71 -14.41
CA LEU A 66 -9.10 -11.37 -14.65
C LEU A 66 -9.06 -12.88 -14.38
N LEU A 67 -7.96 -13.53 -14.73
CA LEU A 67 -7.83 -14.98 -14.62
C LEU A 67 -7.21 -15.42 -13.28
N LYS A 68 -6.88 -14.48 -12.39
CA LYS A 68 -6.28 -14.81 -11.10
C LYS A 68 -7.18 -15.74 -10.30
N GLY A 69 -6.61 -16.86 -9.85
CA GLY A 69 -7.30 -17.84 -9.01
C GLY A 69 -8.29 -18.75 -9.76
N LYS A 70 -8.32 -18.69 -11.11
CA LYS A 70 -9.14 -19.58 -11.95
C LYS A 70 -8.38 -20.83 -12.43
N GLU A 71 -7.17 -21.06 -11.90
CA GLU A 71 -6.31 -22.19 -12.25
C GLU A 71 -6.90 -23.54 -11.84
N ARG A 72 -7.72 -23.55 -10.78
CA ARG A 72 -8.36 -24.75 -10.24
C ARG A 72 -9.17 -25.49 -11.31
N ILE A 73 -10.00 -24.79 -12.08
CA ILE A 73 -10.81 -25.43 -13.13
C ILE A 73 -9.95 -25.87 -14.31
N THR A 74 -9.00 -25.03 -14.72
CA THR A 74 -8.21 -25.31 -15.93
C THR A 74 -7.27 -26.48 -15.75
N ASN A 75 -6.84 -26.75 -14.51
CA ASN A 75 -5.80 -27.74 -14.21
C ASN A 75 -6.34 -29.00 -13.51
N MET A 76 -7.53 -28.97 -12.91
CA MET A 76 -8.12 -30.16 -12.26
C MET A 76 -8.48 -31.23 -13.30
N ARG A 77 -7.96 -32.45 -13.12
CA ARG A 77 -8.36 -33.60 -13.94
C ARG A 77 -9.68 -34.19 -13.43
N LEU A 78 -10.49 -34.71 -14.35
CA LEU A 78 -11.73 -35.42 -14.03
C LEU A 78 -11.45 -36.59 -13.09
N ASN A 79 -10.41 -37.38 -13.37
CA ASN A 79 -10.08 -38.55 -12.56
C ASN A 79 -9.64 -38.20 -11.14
N ASP A 80 -8.94 -37.09 -10.94
CA ASP A 80 -8.59 -36.62 -9.60
C ASP A 80 -9.85 -36.27 -8.81
N PHE A 81 -10.81 -35.59 -9.45
CA PHE A 81 -12.11 -35.29 -8.86
C PHE A 81 -12.89 -36.57 -8.51
N LEU A 82 -12.96 -37.55 -9.42
CA LEU A 82 -13.67 -38.81 -9.19
C LEU A 82 -13.00 -39.66 -8.09
N ARG A 83 -11.67 -39.69 -8.02
CA ARG A 83 -10.95 -40.35 -6.93
C ARG A 83 -11.23 -39.71 -5.59
N ASN A 84 -11.26 -38.38 -5.54
CA ASN A 84 -11.47 -37.64 -4.30
C ASN A 84 -12.91 -37.74 -3.76
N TYR A 85 -13.92 -37.68 -4.64
CA TYR A 85 -15.33 -37.61 -4.20
C TYR A 85 -16.12 -38.92 -4.37
N PHE A 86 -15.66 -39.85 -5.21
CA PHE A 86 -16.38 -41.07 -5.58
C PHE A 86 -15.53 -42.34 -5.43
N GLY A 87 -14.39 -42.26 -4.74
CA GLY A 87 -13.51 -43.43 -4.51
C GLY A 87 -12.94 -44.04 -5.79
N GLY A 88 -12.91 -43.26 -6.88
CA GLY A 88 -12.45 -43.71 -8.19
C GLY A 88 -13.53 -44.36 -9.06
N ARG A 89 -14.80 -44.39 -8.61
CA ARG A 89 -15.92 -44.81 -9.46
C ARG A 89 -16.03 -43.89 -10.68
N GLY A 90 -16.07 -44.47 -11.88
CA GLY A 90 -16.12 -43.75 -13.16
C GLY A 90 -14.76 -43.32 -13.72
N VAL A 91 -13.65 -43.68 -13.06
CA VAL A 91 -12.30 -43.52 -13.61
C VAL A 91 -12.08 -44.58 -14.67
N GLU A 92 -11.73 -44.16 -15.88
CA GLU A 92 -11.47 -45.04 -17.03
C GLU A 92 -10.15 -44.66 -17.71
N GLU A 93 -9.58 -45.53 -18.52
CA GLU A 93 -8.31 -45.25 -19.22
C GLU A 93 -8.49 -44.10 -20.23
N PHE A 94 -9.61 -44.07 -20.95
CA PHE A 94 -9.86 -43.06 -21.98
C PHE A 94 -10.06 -41.65 -21.43
N ASN A 95 -10.38 -41.49 -20.13
CA ASN A 95 -10.57 -40.18 -19.49
C ASN A 95 -9.37 -39.69 -18.66
N GLU A 96 -8.21 -40.37 -18.77
CA GLU A 96 -6.99 -40.04 -18.02
C GLU A 96 -6.48 -38.60 -18.24
N ASN A 97 -6.65 -38.08 -19.45
CA ASN A 97 -6.22 -36.73 -19.83
C ASN A 97 -7.37 -35.71 -19.88
N VAL A 98 -8.55 -36.07 -19.37
CA VAL A 98 -9.73 -35.19 -19.39
C VAL A 98 -9.66 -34.21 -18.23
N TYR A 99 -9.74 -32.93 -18.54
CA TYR A 99 -9.83 -31.88 -17.53
C TYR A 99 -11.28 -31.62 -17.15
N MET A 100 -11.48 -31.16 -15.91
CA MET A 100 -12.80 -30.87 -15.38
C MET A 100 -13.54 -29.82 -16.22
N LYS A 101 -12.82 -28.85 -16.80
CA LYS A 101 -13.39 -27.85 -17.72
C LYS A 101 -14.09 -28.48 -18.93
N ASP A 102 -13.58 -29.59 -19.45
CA ASP A 102 -14.06 -30.26 -20.66
C ASP A 102 -15.23 -31.18 -20.29
N PHE A 103 -15.12 -31.88 -19.16
CA PHE A 103 -16.21 -32.64 -18.58
C PHE A 103 -17.46 -31.77 -18.32
N LEU A 104 -17.29 -30.56 -17.78
CA LEU A 104 -18.39 -29.64 -17.48
C LEU A 104 -19.16 -29.18 -18.74
N ILE A 105 -18.57 -29.28 -19.93
CA ILE A 105 -19.23 -28.95 -21.21
C ILE A 105 -20.13 -30.09 -21.64
N SER A 106 -19.58 -31.31 -21.68
CA SER A 106 -20.28 -32.50 -22.17
C SER A 106 -20.05 -33.70 -21.24
N PRO A 107 -20.69 -33.73 -20.06
CA PRO A 107 -20.45 -34.81 -19.08
C PRO A 107 -20.78 -36.21 -19.63
N ASN A 108 -21.78 -36.28 -20.51
CA ASN A 108 -22.25 -37.51 -21.14
C ASN A 108 -21.21 -38.13 -22.10
N ASP A 109 -20.22 -37.37 -22.57
CA ASP A 109 -19.17 -37.87 -23.44
C ASP A 109 -18.17 -38.73 -22.67
N PHE A 110 -18.04 -38.48 -21.36
CA PHE A 110 -17.04 -39.11 -20.50
C PHE A 110 -17.60 -40.12 -19.51
N ILE A 111 -18.85 -39.95 -19.05
CA ILE A 111 -19.50 -40.87 -18.12
C ILE A 111 -20.85 -41.28 -18.70
N LYS A 112 -21.01 -42.59 -18.97
CA LYS A 112 -22.25 -43.18 -19.48
C LYS A 112 -23.21 -43.64 -18.39
N ASP A 113 -22.72 -43.89 -17.18
CA ASP A 113 -23.54 -44.24 -16.01
C ASP A 113 -24.39 -43.02 -15.60
N GLU A 114 -25.69 -43.07 -15.92
CA GLU A 114 -26.64 -41.99 -15.63
C GLU A 114 -26.81 -41.73 -14.12
N VAL A 115 -26.74 -42.77 -13.29
CA VAL A 115 -26.88 -42.67 -11.84
C VAL A 115 -25.67 -41.96 -11.25
N LEU A 116 -24.47 -42.38 -11.65
CA LEU A 116 -23.23 -41.70 -11.26
C LEU A 116 -23.25 -40.24 -11.72
N LEU A 117 -23.65 -39.97 -12.96
CA LEU A 117 -23.65 -38.63 -13.50
C LEU A 117 -24.65 -37.70 -12.79
N SER A 118 -25.85 -38.20 -12.48
CA SER A 118 -26.84 -37.45 -11.69
C SER A 118 -26.32 -37.11 -10.28
N THR A 119 -25.60 -38.05 -9.67
CA THR A 119 -24.98 -37.86 -8.35
C THR A 119 -23.85 -36.83 -8.41
N ILE A 120 -23.00 -36.87 -9.44
CA ILE A 120 -21.96 -35.86 -9.68
C ILE A 120 -22.58 -34.47 -9.85
N LYS A 121 -23.64 -34.35 -10.67
CA LYS A 121 -24.32 -33.08 -10.89
C LYS A 121 -24.95 -32.52 -9.61
N ALA A 122 -25.40 -33.37 -8.69
CA ALA A 122 -25.98 -32.93 -7.41
C ALA A 122 -24.92 -32.44 -6.40
N LEU A 123 -23.63 -32.73 -6.60
CA LEU A 123 -22.59 -32.38 -5.65
C LEU A 123 -22.33 -30.85 -5.62
N PRO A 124 -22.26 -30.21 -4.43
CA PRO A 124 -21.95 -28.79 -4.31
C PRO A 124 -20.65 -28.39 -5.03
N SER A 125 -19.59 -29.19 -4.89
CA SER A 125 -18.30 -28.96 -5.55
C SER A 125 -18.41 -28.92 -7.08
N HIS A 126 -19.27 -29.76 -7.68
CA HIS A 126 -19.50 -29.73 -9.13
C HIS A 126 -20.24 -28.45 -9.55
N GLN A 127 -21.25 -28.02 -8.78
CA GLN A 127 -22.00 -26.78 -9.04
C GLN A 127 -21.10 -25.54 -8.93
N GLU A 128 -20.20 -25.50 -7.95
CA GLU A 128 -19.20 -24.44 -7.82
C GLU A 128 -18.26 -24.39 -9.03
N LEU A 129 -17.70 -25.54 -9.43
CA LEU A 129 -16.82 -25.63 -10.59
C LEU A 129 -17.53 -25.21 -11.89
N LYS A 130 -18.81 -25.57 -12.03
CA LYS A 130 -19.63 -25.15 -13.16
C LYS A 130 -19.79 -23.63 -13.20
N LYS A 131 -20.17 -23.00 -12.09
CA LYS A 131 -20.29 -21.53 -11.98
C LYS A 131 -18.96 -20.84 -12.25
N GLU A 132 -17.88 -21.33 -11.66
CA GLU A 132 -16.56 -20.75 -11.81
C GLU A 132 -16.05 -20.87 -13.26
N ARG A 133 -16.47 -21.92 -14.00
CA ARG A 133 -16.21 -22.09 -15.45
C ARG A 133 -17.02 -21.10 -16.28
N GLU A 134 -18.30 -20.95 -15.98
CA GLU A 134 -19.17 -19.98 -16.66
C GLU A 134 -18.61 -18.55 -16.48
N GLU A 135 -18.22 -18.18 -15.26
CA GLU A 135 -17.54 -16.92 -14.98
C GLU A 135 -16.25 -16.78 -15.80
N SER A 136 -15.39 -17.80 -15.81
CA SER A 136 -14.12 -17.78 -16.55
C SER A 136 -14.34 -17.56 -18.05
N TYR A 137 -15.39 -18.17 -18.61
CA TYR A 137 -15.76 -17.98 -20.02
C TYR A 137 -16.24 -16.56 -20.30
N MET A 138 -17.08 -15.99 -19.42
CA MET A 138 -17.52 -14.59 -19.53
C MET A 138 -16.33 -13.62 -19.45
N LEU A 139 -15.35 -13.91 -18.59
CA LEU A 139 -14.12 -13.11 -18.47
C LEU A 139 -13.22 -13.23 -19.72
N LEU A 140 -13.14 -14.41 -20.34
CA LEU A 140 -12.45 -14.60 -21.62
C LEU A 140 -13.13 -13.85 -22.76
N GLU A 141 -14.47 -13.84 -22.80
CA GLU A 141 -15.21 -13.04 -23.76
C GLU A 141 -14.95 -11.53 -23.54
N ALA A 142 -14.93 -11.08 -22.28
CA ALA A 142 -14.56 -9.72 -21.95
C ALA A 142 -13.13 -9.40 -22.43
N LEU A 143 -12.16 -10.29 -22.19
CA LEU A 143 -10.78 -10.12 -22.64
C LEU A 143 -10.66 -9.94 -24.15
N ASN A 144 -11.42 -10.71 -24.92
CA ASN A 144 -11.45 -10.56 -26.37
C ASN A 144 -11.94 -9.17 -26.80
N LYS A 145 -12.90 -8.58 -26.07
CA LYS A 145 -13.37 -7.20 -26.29
C LYS A 145 -12.33 -6.15 -25.85
N LEU A 146 -11.46 -6.50 -24.89
CA LEU A 146 -10.39 -5.64 -24.36
C LEU A 146 -9.03 -5.88 -25.03
N LYS A 147 -9.00 -6.41 -26.26
CA LYS A 147 -7.77 -6.87 -26.96
C LYS A 147 -6.59 -5.88 -26.93
N TYR A 148 -6.86 -4.57 -26.97
CA TYR A 148 -5.83 -3.52 -26.96
C TYR A 148 -5.48 -3.00 -25.56
N ILE A 149 -6.22 -3.41 -24.53
CA ILE A 149 -6.01 -3.00 -23.14
C ILE A 149 -5.18 -4.07 -22.42
N VAL A 150 -3.89 -4.02 -22.68
CA VAL A 150 -2.95 -5.05 -22.19
C VAL A 150 -2.66 -4.90 -20.69
N THR A 151 -2.54 -3.67 -20.18
CA THR A 151 -2.04 -3.39 -18.82
C THR A 151 -3.02 -2.58 -17.98
N LEU A 152 -2.84 -2.59 -16.66
CA LEU A 152 -3.57 -1.68 -15.75
C LEU A 152 -3.32 -0.20 -16.08
N ARG A 153 -2.13 0.14 -16.61
CA ARG A 153 -1.88 1.45 -17.19
C ARG A 153 -2.85 1.70 -18.33
N HIS A 154 -2.96 0.85 -19.34
CA HIS A 154 -3.92 1.06 -20.45
C HIS A 154 -5.37 1.16 -19.96
N TRP A 155 -5.75 0.38 -18.93
CA TRP A 155 -7.08 0.46 -18.33
C TRP A 155 -7.39 1.85 -17.77
N SER A 156 -6.39 2.58 -17.24
CA SER A 156 -6.63 3.95 -16.75
C SER A 156 -7.02 4.92 -17.87
N TYR A 157 -6.52 4.72 -19.09
CA TYR A 157 -6.83 5.52 -20.28
C TYR A 157 -8.13 5.08 -20.96
N PHE A 158 -8.73 3.95 -20.57
CA PHE A 158 -9.90 3.40 -21.26
C PHE A 158 -11.21 4.08 -20.81
N GLU A 159 -11.97 4.64 -21.74
CA GLU A 159 -13.18 5.42 -21.44
C GLU A 159 -14.43 4.55 -21.28
N LYS A 160 -14.61 3.56 -22.16
CA LYS A 160 -15.83 2.75 -22.28
C LYS A 160 -15.90 1.64 -21.24
N LYS A 161 -15.47 1.93 -20.01
CA LYS A 161 -15.46 0.97 -18.88
C LYS A 161 -16.88 0.46 -18.60
N ASP A 162 -17.90 1.29 -18.81
CA ASP A 162 -19.30 0.92 -18.70
C ASP A 162 -19.75 -0.20 -19.65
N THR A 163 -19.15 -0.28 -20.84
CA THR A 163 -19.42 -1.33 -21.84
C THR A 163 -18.81 -2.70 -21.48
N VAL A 164 -17.87 -2.72 -20.53
CA VAL A 164 -17.21 -3.95 -20.08
C VAL A 164 -18.15 -4.75 -19.20
N ILE A 165 -18.12 -6.08 -19.35
CA ILE A 165 -18.86 -7.01 -18.50
C ILE A 165 -18.62 -6.63 -17.03
N PRO A 166 -19.69 -6.38 -16.22
CA PRO A 166 -19.55 -5.82 -14.89
C PRO A 166 -18.58 -6.59 -13.97
N LEU A 167 -18.59 -7.93 -14.05
CA LEU A 167 -17.67 -8.79 -13.31
C LEU A 167 -16.21 -8.54 -13.68
N ALA A 168 -15.89 -8.49 -14.98
CA ALA A 168 -14.55 -8.20 -15.46
C ALA A 168 -14.08 -6.81 -15.03
N ARG A 169 -14.93 -5.80 -15.22
CA ARG A 169 -14.66 -4.43 -14.78
C ARG A 169 -14.34 -4.35 -13.30
N ALA A 170 -15.15 -5.00 -12.46
CA ALA A 170 -14.97 -4.99 -11.01
C ALA A 170 -13.62 -5.62 -10.60
N GLN A 171 -13.20 -6.71 -11.25
CA GLN A 171 -11.90 -7.34 -10.99
C GLN A 171 -10.72 -6.46 -11.40
N ILE A 172 -10.77 -5.87 -12.61
CA ILE A 172 -9.71 -4.96 -13.09
C ILE A 172 -9.65 -3.72 -12.18
N ASN A 173 -10.79 -3.12 -11.83
CA ASN A 173 -10.85 -1.99 -10.93
C ASN A 173 -10.30 -2.35 -9.54
N LYS A 174 -10.61 -3.53 -9.00
CA LYS A 174 -10.03 -3.99 -7.72
C LYS A 174 -8.51 -4.03 -7.77
N ALA A 175 -7.93 -4.54 -8.87
CA ALA A 175 -6.48 -4.55 -9.05
C ALA A 175 -5.91 -3.13 -9.23
N TYR A 176 -6.56 -2.29 -10.03
CA TYR A 176 -6.17 -0.88 -10.23
C TYR A 176 -6.22 -0.06 -8.93
N SER A 177 -7.29 -0.18 -8.16
CA SER A 177 -7.46 0.45 -6.85
C SER A 177 -6.37 0.03 -5.87
N TYR A 178 -5.96 -1.23 -5.89
CA TYR A 178 -4.84 -1.70 -5.08
C TYR A 178 -3.56 -0.95 -5.43
N VAL A 179 -3.23 -0.80 -6.72
CA VAL A 179 -2.04 -0.07 -7.18
C VAL A 179 -2.07 1.38 -6.69
N LEU A 180 -3.18 2.10 -6.93
CA LEU A 180 -3.29 3.50 -6.52
C LEU A 180 -3.20 3.70 -5.00
N ARG A 181 -3.86 2.84 -4.22
CA ARG A 181 -3.79 2.90 -2.76
C ARG A 181 -2.40 2.59 -2.23
N GLU A 182 -1.71 1.64 -2.85
CA GLU A 182 -0.36 1.26 -2.47
C GLU A 182 0.66 2.34 -2.83
N GLU A 183 0.52 2.98 -4.00
CA GLU A 183 1.32 4.15 -4.38
C GLU A 183 1.09 5.31 -3.41
N ARG A 184 -0.16 5.61 -3.06
CA ARG A 184 -0.50 6.62 -2.07
C ARG A 184 0.09 6.29 -0.69
N ARG A 185 -0.08 5.07 -0.22
CA ARG A 185 0.48 4.61 1.06
C ARG A 185 2.00 4.75 1.10
N LYS A 186 2.69 4.42 0.00
CA LYS A 186 4.15 4.60 -0.13
C LYS A 186 4.55 6.07 -0.12
N ALA A 187 3.78 6.94 -0.78
CA ALA A 187 4.02 8.38 -0.78
C ALA A 187 3.81 8.99 0.62
N GLU A 188 2.69 8.67 1.27
CA GLU A 188 2.40 9.08 2.66
C GLU A 188 3.48 8.59 3.63
N GLU A 189 3.94 7.34 3.50
CA GLU A 189 5.01 6.79 4.32
C GLU A 189 6.36 7.47 4.06
N ARG A 190 6.66 7.84 2.81
CA ARG A 190 7.87 8.61 2.47
C ARG A 190 7.82 10.00 3.09
N GLU A 191 6.71 10.72 2.93
CA GLU A 191 6.50 12.03 3.55
C GLU A 191 6.55 11.94 5.08
N ARG A 192 6.00 10.88 5.68
CA ARG A 192 6.07 10.63 7.12
C ARG A 192 7.51 10.40 7.61
N ARG A 193 8.37 9.76 6.81
CA ARG A 193 9.79 9.57 7.13
C ARG A 193 10.58 10.86 7.01
N GLU A 194 10.44 11.57 5.89
CA GLU A 194 11.03 12.91 5.70
C GLU A 194 10.60 13.87 6.83
N ARG A 195 9.34 13.79 7.25
CA ARG A 195 8.78 14.49 8.42
C ARG A 195 9.50 14.18 9.73
N GLN A 196 9.84 12.92 10.00
CA GLN A 196 10.56 12.55 11.22
C GLN A 196 11.99 13.08 11.23
N GLU A 197 12.56 13.30 10.04
CA GLU A 197 13.91 13.82 9.88
C GLU A 197 13.96 15.36 9.93
N LEU A 198 13.01 16.05 9.29
CA LEU A 198 12.99 17.53 9.25
C LEU A 198 12.44 18.17 10.54
N GLY A 199 11.57 17.48 11.29
CA GLY A 199 10.93 18.03 12.48
C GLY A 199 9.91 19.15 12.18
N ILE A 200 9.32 19.73 13.23
CA ILE A 200 8.66 21.05 13.16
C ILE A 200 9.38 21.97 14.12
N ASP A 201 9.72 23.16 13.64
CA ASP A 201 10.09 24.29 14.49
C ASP A 201 9.14 25.48 14.29
N VAL A 202 9.34 26.54 15.08
CA VAL A 202 8.53 27.76 15.03
C VAL A 202 8.61 28.53 13.69
N SER A 203 9.66 28.31 12.89
CA SER A 203 9.84 28.92 11.56
C SER A 203 9.12 28.14 10.45
N THR A 204 8.60 26.94 10.75
CA THR A 204 7.85 26.11 9.81
C THR A 204 6.70 26.89 9.17
N ARG A 205 6.64 26.86 7.83
CA ARG A 205 5.57 27.51 7.06
C ARG A 205 4.20 26.93 7.40
N ILE A 206 3.20 27.79 7.55
CA ILE A 206 1.84 27.36 7.94
C ILE A 206 1.22 26.35 6.96
N LYS A 207 1.49 26.48 5.65
CA LYS A 207 1.02 25.52 4.65
C LYS A 207 1.54 24.11 4.91
N TYR A 208 2.83 24.00 5.25
CA TYR A 208 3.43 22.71 5.58
C TYR A 208 2.90 22.18 6.91
N ALA A 209 2.65 23.06 7.90
CA ALA A 209 2.07 22.67 9.19
C ALA A 209 0.63 22.13 9.06
N VAL A 210 -0.20 22.76 8.23
CA VAL A 210 -1.60 22.37 7.99
C VAL A 210 -1.71 21.06 7.23
N PHE A 211 -0.99 20.93 6.11
CA PHE A 211 -1.04 19.73 5.26
C PHE A 211 -0.04 18.64 5.65
N LYS A 212 0.49 18.72 6.86
CA LYS A 212 1.65 17.94 7.29
C LYS A 212 1.46 16.44 7.11
N GLY A 213 2.31 15.82 6.27
CA GLY A 213 2.43 14.37 6.10
C GLY A 213 1.18 13.70 5.52
N ARG A 214 0.42 14.43 4.70
CA ARG A 214 -0.80 13.95 4.04
C ARG A 214 -0.67 14.13 2.54
N VAL A 215 -0.83 13.03 1.81
CA VAL A 215 -1.11 13.12 0.37
C VAL A 215 -2.50 13.71 0.21
N ARG A 216 -2.55 14.90 -0.39
CA ARG A 216 -3.80 15.64 -0.60
C ARG A 216 -4.69 14.95 -1.62
N VAL A 217 -5.96 14.76 -1.28
CA VAL A 217 -6.95 14.15 -2.18
C VAL A 217 -7.56 15.16 -3.14
N ASP A 218 -7.57 16.45 -2.79
CA ASP A 218 -8.01 17.52 -3.67
C ASP A 218 -7.23 17.55 -5.01
N LYS A 219 -5.95 17.15 -4.97
CA LYS A 219 -5.05 16.98 -6.13
C LYS A 219 -5.14 15.62 -6.81
N MET A 220 -6.03 14.73 -6.38
CA MET A 220 -6.29 13.47 -7.08
C MET A 220 -7.02 13.74 -8.40
N LYS A 221 -6.70 12.96 -9.43
CA LYS A 221 -7.44 13.00 -10.70
C LYS A 221 -8.82 12.40 -10.53
N LEU A 222 -9.83 13.02 -11.13
CA LEU A 222 -11.21 12.57 -11.10
C LEU A 222 -11.33 11.13 -11.58
N ASN A 223 -10.76 10.80 -12.75
CA ASN A 223 -10.84 9.44 -13.29
C ASN A 223 -10.22 8.36 -12.38
N ASP A 224 -9.18 8.69 -11.62
CA ASP A 224 -8.61 7.78 -10.61
C ASP A 224 -9.61 7.53 -9.47
N PHE A 225 -10.25 8.59 -8.96
CA PHE A 225 -11.32 8.47 -7.97
C PHE A 225 -12.52 7.67 -8.51
N LEU A 226 -12.99 7.98 -9.72
CA LEU A 226 -14.11 7.30 -10.36
C LEU A 226 -13.83 5.81 -10.50
N THR A 227 -12.64 5.46 -10.98
CA THR A 227 -12.23 4.06 -11.16
C THR A 227 -12.07 3.35 -9.82
N MET A 228 -11.50 4.05 -8.82
CA MET A 228 -11.17 3.45 -7.53
C MET A 228 -12.38 3.22 -6.62
N GLU A 229 -13.34 4.16 -6.62
CA GLU A 229 -14.44 4.21 -5.65
C GLU A 229 -15.82 4.06 -6.30
N LEU A 230 -15.97 4.31 -7.61
CA LEU A 230 -17.27 4.40 -8.29
C LEU A 230 -17.37 3.49 -9.53
N ASP A 231 -16.56 2.42 -9.57
CA ASP A 231 -16.49 1.43 -10.66
C ASP A 231 -16.14 2.00 -12.05
N GLY A 232 -15.59 3.20 -12.12
CA GLY A 232 -15.33 3.92 -13.36
C GLY A 232 -16.58 4.54 -13.99
N ARG A 233 -17.71 4.62 -13.25
CA ARG A 233 -18.90 5.33 -13.72
C ARG A 233 -18.57 6.81 -13.93
N GLY A 234 -18.93 7.34 -15.09
CA GLY A 234 -18.72 8.74 -15.44
C GLY A 234 -17.30 9.09 -15.93
N ALA A 235 -16.43 8.11 -16.10
CA ALA A 235 -15.10 8.32 -16.67
C ALA A 235 -15.18 8.71 -18.15
N LEU A 236 -14.58 9.84 -18.52
CA LEU A 236 -14.50 10.35 -19.89
C LEU A 236 -13.08 10.89 -20.13
N ASP A 237 -12.63 10.94 -21.39
CA ASP A 237 -11.33 11.53 -21.70
C ASP A 237 -11.27 13.02 -21.31
N ALA A 238 -12.37 13.75 -21.58
CA ALA A 238 -12.50 15.17 -21.26
C ALA A 238 -12.40 15.50 -19.76
N ASN A 239 -12.70 14.54 -18.88
CA ASN A 239 -12.66 14.75 -17.42
C ASN A 239 -11.53 13.98 -16.72
N ARG A 240 -10.61 13.41 -17.52
CA ARG A 240 -9.56 12.51 -17.07
C ARG A 240 -8.58 13.15 -16.09
N ASP A 241 -8.05 14.30 -16.46
CA ASP A 241 -7.01 15.01 -15.70
C ASP A 241 -7.59 16.12 -14.80
N VAL A 242 -8.93 16.20 -14.71
CA VAL A 242 -9.61 17.13 -13.82
C VAL A 242 -9.29 16.74 -12.37
N LEU A 243 -8.84 17.69 -11.57
CA LEU A 243 -8.58 17.48 -10.15
C LEU A 243 -9.89 17.48 -9.35
N LEU A 244 -9.92 16.75 -8.24
CA LEU A 244 -11.09 16.70 -7.38
C LEU A 244 -11.48 18.08 -6.83
N GLU A 245 -10.52 18.95 -6.55
CA GLU A 245 -10.80 20.34 -6.13
C GLU A 245 -11.63 21.12 -7.17
N ALA A 246 -11.45 20.85 -8.45
CA ALA A 246 -12.18 21.50 -9.53
C ALA A 246 -13.52 20.81 -9.77
N PHE A 247 -13.55 19.48 -9.67
CA PHE A 247 -14.75 18.67 -9.83
C PHE A 247 -15.81 19.00 -8.76
N PHE A 248 -15.45 19.02 -7.48
CA PHE A 248 -16.42 19.22 -6.39
C PHE A 248 -16.94 20.67 -6.28
N LYS A 249 -16.36 21.62 -7.02
CA LYS A 249 -16.93 22.97 -7.21
C LYS A 249 -18.18 22.94 -8.07
N ASP A 250 -18.16 22.16 -9.15
CA ASP A 250 -19.31 22.00 -10.05
C ASP A 250 -19.29 20.60 -10.73
N PRO A 251 -19.83 19.56 -10.06
CA PRO A 251 -19.82 18.21 -10.59
C PRO A 251 -20.57 18.06 -11.92
N LYS A 252 -21.61 18.87 -12.16
CA LYS A 252 -22.46 18.80 -13.36
C LYS A 252 -21.70 19.20 -14.63
N LYS A 253 -20.67 20.03 -14.49
CA LYS A 253 -19.79 20.41 -15.60
C LYS A 253 -19.00 19.23 -16.17
N TYR A 254 -18.64 18.27 -15.32
CA TYR A 254 -17.76 17.16 -15.69
C TYR A 254 -18.50 15.83 -15.87
N ILE A 255 -19.69 15.70 -15.28
CA ILE A 255 -20.59 14.55 -15.42
C ILE A 255 -21.94 15.06 -15.92
N CYS A 256 -22.11 15.06 -17.24
CA CYS A 256 -23.32 15.59 -17.87
C CYS A 256 -24.55 14.68 -17.70
N ASP A 257 -24.33 13.37 -17.55
CA ASP A 257 -25.42 12.42 -17.28
C ASP A 257 -25.90 12.57 -15.83
N ALA A 258 -27.06 13.21 -15.69
CA ALA A 258 -27.69 13.47 -14.39
C ALA A 258 -28.06 12.17 -13.64
N GLY A 259 -28.41 11.09 -14.36
CA GLY A 259 -28.72 9.80 -13.75
C GLY A 259 -27.48 9.11 -13.18
N VAL A 260 -26.35 9.19 -13.90
CA VAL A 260 -25.06 8.71 -13.42
C VAL A 260 -24.61 9.53 -12.21
N LEU A 261 -24.63 10.86 -12.31
CA LEU A 261 -24.24 11.74 -11.21
C LEU A 261 -25.10 11.52 -9.96
N GLY A 262 -26.41 11.39 -10.12
CA GLY A 262 -27.32 11.12 -8.99
C GLY A 262 -27.02 9.80 -8.28
N LYS A 263 -26.71 8.73 -9.04
CA LYS A 263 -26.27 7.44 -8.46
C LYS A 263 -24.94 7.55 -7.71
N MET A 264 -24.03 8.37 -8.22
CA MET A 264 -22.73 8.61 -7.55
C MET A 264 -22.94 9.36 -6.25
N GLN A 265 -23.73 10.43 -6.26
CA GLN A 265 -24.03 11.26 -5.10
C GLN A 265 -24.78 10.50 -3.99
N ALA A 266 -25.57 9.48 -4.35
CA ALA A 266 -26.21 8.59 -3.39
C ALA A 266 -25.23 7.62 -2.68
N SER A 267 -23.95 7.56 -3.09
CA SER A 267 -22.96 6.66 -2.49
C SER A 267 -22.22 7.30 -1.32
N ASP A 268 -22.10 6.55 -0.22
CA ASP A 268 -21.24 6.93 0.93
C ASP A 268 -19.79 7.24 0.53
N ARG A 269 -19.28 6.56 -0.50
CA ARG A 269 -17.90 6.77 -1.01
C ARG A 269 -17.75 8.16 -1.61
N TYR A 270 -18.77 8.63 -2.34
CA TYR A 270 -18.81 9.98 -2.90
C TYR A 270 -18.89 11.01 -1.78
N ALA A 271 -19.83 10.86 -0.84
CA ALA A 271 -20.01 11.80 0.27
C ALA A 271 -18.74 11.93 1.13
N ARG A 272 -18.06 10.81 1.42
CA ARG A 272 -16.80 10.80 2.16
C ARG A 272 -15.69 11.55 1.41
N MET A 273 -15.56 11.29 0.11
CA MET A 273 -14.54 11.96 -0.71
C MET A 273 -14.83 13.45 -0.83
N GLU A 274 -16.08 13.83 -1.11
CA GLU A 274 -16.50 15.22 -1.21
C GLU A 274 -16.17 15.99 0.07
N ARG A 275 -16.54 15.45 1.23
CA ARG A 275 -16.23 16.08 2.52
C ARG A 275 -14.72 16.29 2.69
N THR A 276 -13.93 15.27 2.40
CA THR A 276 -12.47 15.34 2.58
C THR A 276 -11.85 16.40 1.66
N VAL A 277 -12.29 16.47 0.40
CA VAL A 277 -11.80 17.47 -0.56
C VAL A 277 -12.24 18.87 -0.15
N ARG A 278 -13.48 19.07 0.31
CA ARG A 278 -13.96 20.36 0.81
C ARG A 278 -13.16 20.81 2.03
N ASP A 279 -12.95 19.92 3.01
CA ASP A 279 -12.13 20.21 4.18
C ASP A 279 -10.70 20.62 3.77
N GLU A 280 -10.09 19.96 2.77
CA GLU A 280 -8.77 20.32 2.24
C GLU A 280 -8.74 21.67 1.52
N MET A 281 -9.80 22.00 0.78
CA MET A 281 -9.95 23.29 0.11
C MET A 281 -10.12 24.44 1.11
N ASP A 282 -10.96 24.26 2.13
CA ASP A 282 -11.19 25.25 3.19
C ASP A 282 -9.89 25.51 3.98
N MET A 283 -9.11 24.45 4.24
CA MET A 283 -7.76 24.57 4.83
C MET A 283 -6.79 25.37 3.96
N GLU A 284 -6.79 25.17 2.64
CA GLU A 284 -5.94 25.94 1.72
C GLU A 284 -6.38 27.41 1.66
N GLU A 285 -7.70 27.68 1.68
CA GLU A 285 -8.24 29.03 1.74
C GLU A 285 -7.84 29.75 3.04
N ASP A 286 -7.96 29.08 4.19
CA ASP A 286 -7.51 29.62 5.47
C ASP A 286 -6.02 29.96 5.46
N VAL A 287 -5.19 29.07 4.91
CA VAL A 287 -3.75 29.30 4.76
C VAL A 287 -3.47 30.53 3.89
N ASN A 288 -4.19 30.70 2.78
CA ASN A 288 -4.05 31.89 1.92
C ASN A 288 -4.45 33.17 2.65
N ARG A 289 -5.58 33.16 3.36
CA ARG A 289 -6.03 34.31 4.17
C ARG A 289 -5.05 34.64 5.29
N LEU A 290 -4.42 33.63 5.90
CA LEU A 290 -3.37 33.84 6.89
C LEU A 290 -2.14 34.51 6.27
N TYR A 291 -1.72 34.12 5.05
CA TYR A 291 -0.66 34.81 4.33
C TYR A 291 -1.00 36.28 4.05
N ASP A 292 -2.24 36.59 3.65
CA ASP A 292 -2.70 37.97 3.43
C ASP A 292 -2.63 38.81 4.72
N ASN A 293 -2.85 38.18 5.87
CA ASN A 293 -2.69 38.78 7.20
C ASN A 293 -1.24 38.75 7.72
N GLY A 294 -0.28 38.38 6.87
CA GLY A 294 1.15 38.35 7.18
C GLY A 294 1.61 37.13 8.01
N VAL A 295 0.71 36.19 8.31
CA VAL A 295 0.98 34.96 9.08
C VAL A 295 1.47 33.87 8.13
N ASP A 296 2.79 33.74 7.98
CA ASP A 296 3.42 32.80 7.04
C ASP A 296 4.06 31.57 7.70
N ASN A 297 4.26 31.60 9.01
CA ASN A 297 4.86 30.52 9.79
C ASN A 297 4.22 30.36 11.17
N LEU A 298 4.60 29.28 11.88
CA LEU A 298 4.04 28.96 13.19
C LEU A 298 4.31 30.03 14.26
N LEU A 299 5.45 30.72 14.22
CA LEU A 299 5.74 31.83 15.13
C LEU A 299 4.71 32.95 14.97
N LYS A 300 4.44 33.36 13.73
CA LYS A 300 3.44 34.38 13.44
C LYS A 300 2.03 33.90 13.77
N TRP A 301 1.73 32.62 13.59
CA TRP A 301 0.47 32.04 14.06
C TRP A 301 0.32 32.14 15.58
N LEU A 302 1.37 31.80 16.33
CA LEU A 302 1.35 31.87 17.79
C LEU A 302 1.06 33.28 18.30
N VAL A 303 1.66 34.30 17.67
CA VAL A 303 1.53 35.72 18.05
C VAL A 303 0.33 36.42 17.37
N ALA A 304 -0.36 35.76 16.44
CA ALA A 304 -1.50 36.34 15.73
C ALA A 304 -2.62 36.79 16.69
N SER A 305 -3.29 37.88 16.33
CA SER A 305 -4.39 38.44 17.12
C SER A 305 -5.57 37.47 17.22
N ALA A 306 -6.39 37.64 18.26
CA ALA A 306 -7.61 36.84 18.42
C ALA A 306 -8.56 36.98 17.23
N GLU A 307 -8.62 38.16 16.60
CA GLU A 307 -9.42 38.43 15.41
C GLU A 307 -8.94 37.61 14.20
N VAL A 308 -7.63 37.57 13.95
CA VAL A 308 -7.06 36.74 12.86
C VAL A 308 -7.34 35.25 13.13
N LYS A 309 -7.17 34.79 14.38
CA LYS A 309 -7.41 33.39 14.76
C LYS A 309 -8.88 33.00 14.71
N ALA A 310 -9.81 33.91 14.99
CA ALA A 310 -11.25 33.66 14.96
C ALA A 310 -11.79 33.46 13.53
N ASN A 311 -11.08 33.98 12.54
CA ASN A 311 -11.44 33.90 11.14
C ASN A 311 -11.03 32.58 10.46
N VAL A 312 -10.28 31.71 11.14
CA VAL A 312 -9.77 30.44 10.61
C VAL A 312 -10.73 29.30 10.97
N HIS A 313 -10.98 28.37 10.04
CA HIS A 313 -11.80 27.20 10.31
C HIS A 313 -11.19 26.33 11.41
N GLU A 314 -12.07 25.76 12.24
CA GLU A 314 -11.67 24.96 13.40
C GLU A 314 -10.77 23.77 13.03
N ILE A 315 -10.94 23.19 11.84
CA ILE A 315 -10.10 22.09 11.38
C ILE A 315 -8.65 22.54 11.14
N THR A 316 -8.45 23.66 10.45
CA THR A 316 -7.14 24.28 10.18
C THR A 316 -6.47 24.69 11.48
N LYS A 317 -7.24 25.31 12.38
CA LYS A 317 -6.78 25.74 13.70
C LYS A 317 -6.20 24.59 14.51
N ARG A 318 -6.91 23.45 14.58
CA ARG A 318 -6.44 22.25 15.26
C ARG A 318 -5.10 21.74 14.72
N PHE A 319 -4.87 21.80 13.41
CA PHE A 319 -3.59 21.41 12.82
C PHE A 319 -2.47 22.39 13.17
N LEU A 320 -2.73 23.69 13.08
CA LEU A 320 -1.75 24.72 13.45
C LEU A 320 -1.36 24.64 14.93
N ASP A 321 -2.34 24.46 15.81
CA ASP A 321 -2.11 24.33 17.26
C ASP A 321 -1.36 23.03 17.59
N ALA A 322 -1.71 21.90 16.96
CA ALA A 322 -0.96 20.66 17.11
C ALA A 322 0.49 20.78 16.61
N ALA A 323 0.71 21.48 15.49
CA ALA A 323 2.04 21.73 14.95
C ALA A 323 2.85 22.67 15.86
N ALA A 324 2.22 23.69 16.44
CA ALA A 324 2.86 24.58 17.39
C ALA A 324 3.24 23.88 18.70
N GLU A 325 2.41 22.95 19.19
CA GLU A 325 2.73 22.12 20.35
C GLU A 325 3.87 21.14 20.05
N GLU A 326 3.93 20.55 18.85
CA GLU A 326 5.07 19.75 18.39
C GLU A 326 6.36 20.59 18.32
N ALA A 327 6.27 21.85 17.86
CA ALA A 327 7.41 22.77 17.80
C ALA A 327 7.94 23.18 19.19
N ARG A 328 7.05 23.28 20.20
CA ARG A 328 7.39 23.61 21.59
C ARG A 328 8.05 22.46 22.33
N ASN A 329 7.66 21.23 21.98
CA ASN A 329 8.18 20.01 22.57
C ASN A 329 8.93 19.21 21.49
N PRO A 330 10.15 19.64 21.09
CA PRO A 330 10.99 18.84 20.21
C PRO A 330 11.36 17.56 20.97
N LYS A 331 10.53 16.53 20.84
CA LYS A 331 10.68 15.29 21.59
C LYS A 331 11.93 14.59 21.09
N LYS A 332 13.00 14.71 21.90
CA LYS A 332 14.25 13.94 21.95
C LYS A 332 15.08 13.93 20.66
N SER A 333 16.28 14.54 20.78
CA SER A 333 17.56 13.88 20.54
C SER A 333 17.45 12.66 19.61
N SER A 334 17.40 12.89 18.30
CA SER A 334 18.17 11.98 17.45
C SER A 334 19.58 12.05 18.01
N ALA A 335 20.05 10.97 18.63
CA ALA A 335 21.47 10.83 18.90
C ALA A 335 22.21 11.29 17.64
N PRO A 336 23.36 11.98 17.76
CA PRO A 336 24.19 12.20 16.58
C PRO A 336 24.29 10.84 15.91
N ARG A 337 23.81 10.73 14.66
CA ARG A 337 24.13 9.55 13.86
C ARG A 337 25.64 9.64 13.74
N TYR A 338 26.35 8.93 14.61
CA TYR A 338 27.74 8.61 14.35
C TYR A 338 27.68 8.01 12.94
N LEU A 339 28.23 8.74 11.98
CA LEU A 339 28.47 8.22 10.64
C LEU A 339 29.60 7.19 10.80
N GLU A 340 29.26 6.06 11.42
CA GLU A 340 30.12 4.91 11.57
C GLU A 340 30.44 4.44 10.15
N GLY A 341 31.66 4.77 9.72
CA GLY A 341 32.12 4.57 8.34
C GLY A 341 32.59 5.83 7.60
N LEU A 342 32.17 7.05 7.96
CA LEU A 342 32.70 8.27 7.32
C LEU A 342 34.00 8.75 8.00
N TYR A 343 34.12 8.56 9.32
CA TYR A 343 35.32 8.93 10.09
C TYR A 343 36.52 8.02 9.77
N GLU A 344 36.29 6.74 9.47
CA GLU A 344 37.31 5.79 9.00
C GLU A 344 37.91 6.21 7.64
N SER A 345 37.12 6.76 6.71
CA SER A 345 37.62 7.28 5.44
C SER A 345 38.44 8.57 5.57
N VAL A 346 38.15 9.41 6.57
CA VAL A 346 38.96 10.60 6.89
C VAL A 346 40.25 10.19 7.64
N TYR A 347 40.20 9.15 8.47
CA TYR A 347 41.35 8.63 9.21
C TYR A 347 42.31 7.81 8.32
N ASN A 348 41.78 7.12 7.31
CA ASN A 348 42.56 6.36 6.31
C ASN A 348 43.00 7.20 5.10
N ALA A 349 42.62 8.48 5.03
CA ALA A 349 43.14 9.38 4.01
C ALA A 349 44.63 9.65 4.26
N ARG A 350 45.50 9.12 3.39
CA ARG A 350 46.92 9.47 3.36
C ARG A 350 47.06 10.91 2.84
N TRP A 351 47.31 11.84 3.76
CA TRP A 351 47.60 13.22 3.42
C TRP A 351 48.99 13.31 2.76
N HIS A 352 49.04 13.86 1.55
CA HIS A 352 50.28 14.24 0.89
C HIS A 352 50.44 15.75 1.01
N HIS A 353 51.47 16.18 1.75
CA HIS A 353 51.83 17.59 1.87
C HIS A 353 52.76 17.95 0.72
N VAL A 354 52.30 18.83 -0.18
CA VAL A 354 53.09 19.36 -1.29
C VAL A 354 53.86 20.57 -0.77
N VAL A 355 55.18 20.50 -0.80
CA VAL A 355 56.07 21.61 -0.45
C VAL A 355 56.76 22.08 -1.71
N GLU A 356 56.70 23.38 -1.99
CA GLU A 356 57.55 24.00 -3.01
C GLU A 356 58.98 24.07 -2.49
N VAL A 357 59.92 23.44 -3.20
CA VAL A 357 61.34 23.60 -2.92
C VAL A 357 61.87 24.69 -3.86
N PRO A 358 62.37 25.82 -3.34
CA PRO A 358 62.93 26.85 -4.19
C PRO A 358 64.38 26.49 -4.47
N ASP A 359 64.65 25.87 -5.62
CA ASP A 359 65.99 25.94 -6.20
C ASP A 359 65.88 26.29 -7.68
N GLY A 360 66.48 27.43 -8.01
CA GLY A 360 66.35 28.10 -9.29
C GLY A 360 66.94 27.25 -10.41
N ASN A 361 66.07 26.49 -11.09
CA ASN A 361 65.92 26.43 -12.56
C ASN A 361 64.95 25.28 -12.91
N GLY A 362 63.65 25.46 -12.61
CA GLY A 362 62.57 24.53 -13.02
C GLY A 362 61.62 24.15 -11.88
N MET A 363 60.31 24.30 -12.10
CA MET A 363 59.27 24.02 -11.09
C MET A 363 59.08 22.50 -10.93
N GLY A 364 59.72 21.91 -9.92
CA GLY A 364 59.53 20.51 -9.54
C GLY A 364 58.66 20.40 -8.29
N MET A 365 57.63 19.53 -8.33
CA MET A 365 56.84 19.16 -7.15
C MET A 365 57.32 17.81 -6.61
N GLU A 366 57.72 17.75 -5.34
CA GLU A 366 58.04 16.49 -4.64
C GLU A 366 56.88 16.11 -3.71
N VAL A 367 56.35 14.90 -3.87
CA VAL A 367 55.31 14.33 -2.98
C VAL A 367 55.99 13.45 -1.95
N ARG A 368 56.16 13.95 -0.71
CA ARG A 368 56.61 13.11 0.41
C ARG A 368 55.43 12.42 1.08
N GLY A 369 55.33 11.12 0.87
CA GLY A 369 54.42 10.26 1.61
C GLY A 369 54.95 9.94 3.01
N GLY A 370 54.11 10.06 4.02
CA GLY A 370 54.39 9.50 5.33
C GLY A 370 54.45 7.97 5.24
N GLY A 371 55.67 7.42 5.33
CA GLY A 371 55.93 5.99 5.46
C GLY A 371 56.31 5.28 4.16
N THR A 372 57.55 4.78 4.20
CA THR A 372 58.27 3.87 3.28
C THR A 372 58.76 4.40 1.94
N THR A 373 60.08 4.57 1.87
CA THR A 373 60.91 4.80 0.69
C THR A 373 60.77 3.66 -0.31
N ALA A 374 60.34 3.97 -1.53
CA ALA A 374 60.48 3.09 -2.69
C ALA A 374 61.06 3.91 -3.84
N VAL A 375 62.27 3.54 -4.27
CA VAL A 375 62.96 4.14 -5.42
C VAL A 375 62.52 3.36 -6.66
N MET A 376 61.96 4.05 -7.65
CA MET A 376 61.71 3.48 -8.99
C MET A 376 62.46 4.33 -10.02
N ASP A 377 63.49 3.74 -10.62
CA ASP A 377 64.21 4.27 -11.78
C ASP A 377 63.34 4.17 -13.04
N VAL A 378 63.19 5.29 -13.76
CA VAL A 378 62.51 5.35 -15.06
C VAL A 378 63.56 5.51 -16.15
N GLN A 379 63.89 4.42 -16.84
CA GLN A 379 64.52 4.45 -18.16
C GLN A 379 63.54 3.98 -19.24
N GLY A 380 63.02 4.96 -19.99
CA GLY A 380 63.01 4.97 -21.46
C GLY A 380 62.09 4.02 -22.24
N SER A 381 61.12 4.65 -22.93
CA SER A 381 60.88 4.56 -24.39
C SER A 381 59.45 4.14 -24.78
N TRP A 382 58.65 5.13 -25.18
CA TRP A 382 57.49 4.91 -26.05
C TRP A 382 57.79 5.56 -27.41
N ARG A 383 58.08 4.74 -28.42
CA ARG A 383 57.96 5.14 -29.84
C ARG A 383 56.56 4.79 -30.32
N ILE A 384 55.75 5.81 -30.62
CA ILE A 384 54.57 5.68 -31.47
C ILE A 384 55.01 6.10 -32.88
N SER A 385 55.06 5.14 -33.80
CA SER A 385 55.19 5.44 -35.23
C SER A 385 53.80 5.36 -35.86
N ARG A 386 53.31 6.50 -36.37
CA ARG A 386 52.27 6.55 -37.40
C ARG A 386 52.96 6.78 -38.75
N LYS A 387 52.68 5.93 -39.73
CA LYS A 387 52.41 6.29 -41.15
C LYS A 387 52.21 5.02 -41.99
N GLY A 388 51.21 5.07 -42.87
CA GLY A 388 50.98 4.13 -43.98
C GLY A 388 49.72 3.33 -43.79
#